data_AF-A0A6G1GM01-F1
#
_entry.id   AF-A0A6G1GM01-F1
#
_cell.length_a   1.000
_cell.length_b   1.000
_cell.length_c   1.000
_cell.angle_alpha   90.00
_cell.angle_beta   90.00
_cell.angle_gamma   90.00
#
_symmetry.space_group_name_H-M   'P 1'
#
loop_
_entity.id
_entity.type
_entity.pdbx_description
1 polymer ?
#
loop_
_entity_poly.entity_id
_entity_poly.type
_entity_poly.pdbx_seq_one_letter_code
_entity_poly.pdbx_strand_id
1 'polypeptide(L)'
;INLVGAVMTSNELFLNVISHLPVESIIALYSVSKRFYWYFNSFYTTFVLAVIRQNCAYAERIWPWRTYPSLCIPDPARRPHPFAHMAARPTYHGARPVASLRYLQMVLYRHKSVLQIWGLLCKAGHNLPKAVIPVIGKLWYLMDIGTNALRIGTIHCAKYFSNNELELAMLFFMKLDMRFNDPVSGHGSTSLRERLLGERSMSTLLKTLKREALTSKIDLIRLHVAYDYKDRNPAYAHLPMFGIQAQFVSRGNLEHWGRSDYAANAPVPMVQLLRPDQLVLKESVRRQMHLERKVMDYLLYGFLD
;
A
#
# COMPACT_ATOMS: atom_id res chain seq x y z
N ILE A 1 2.14 -19.10 39.63
CA ILE A 1 2.70 -18.20 38.59
C ILE A 1 1.92 -18.44 37.30
N ASN A 2 1.25 -17.42 36.75
CA ASN A 2 0.60 -17.53 35.43
C ASN A 2 1.69 -17.61 34.35
N LEU A 3 1.54 -18.48 33.34
CA LEU A 3 2.47 -18.71 32.23
C LEU A 3 2.93 -17.38 31.59
N VAL A 4 2.01 -16.44 31.37
CA VAL A 4 2.30 -15.12 30.81
C VAL A 4 3.26 -14.33 31.70
N GLY A 5 3.12 -14.44 33.02
CA GLY A 5 3.99 -13.77 33.98
C GLY A 5 5.40 -14.37 34.05
N ALA A 6 5.55 -15.67 33.76
CA ALA A 6 6.86 -16.33 33.69
C ALA A 6 7.63 -15.96 32.41
N VAL A 7 6.94 -15.92 31.27
CA VAL A 7 7.53 -15.52 29.98
C VAL A 7 8.02 -14.07 30.02
N MET A 8 7.30 -13.18 30.73
CA MET A 8 7.68 -11.77 30.91
C MET A 8 8.87 -11.54 31.85
N THR A 9 9.45 -12.59 32.46
CA THR A 9 10.66 -12.43 33.30
C THR A 9 11.93 -12.31 32.45
N SER A 10 11.92 -12.81 31.21
CA SER A 10 13.02 -12.67 30.26
C SER A 10 12.60 -11.88 29.02
N ASN A 11 13.34 -10.80 28.71
CA ASN A 11 13.11 -9.98 27.52
C ASN A 11 13.15 -10.82 26.23
N GLU A 12 14.09 -11.76 26.14
CA GLU A 12 14.29 -12.58 24.94
C GLU A 12 13.16 -13.59 24.74
N LEU A 13 12.74 -14.27 25.82
CA LEU A 13 11.61 -15.21 25.76
C LEU A 13 10.33 -14.48 25.36
N PHE A 14 10.08 -13.31 25.94
CA PHE A 14 8.91 -12.52 25.59
C PHE A 14 8.94 -12.02 24.16
N LEU A 15 10.10 -11.57 23.66
CA LEU A 15 10.27 -11.15 22.27
C LEU A 15 9.99 -12.30 21.29
N ASN A 16 10.53 -13.49 21.58
CA ASN A 16 10.30 -14.69 20.76
C ASN A 16 8.83 -15.09 20.75
N VAL A 17 8.19 -15.16 21.92
CA VAL A 17 6.76 -15.51 22.02
C VAL A 17 5.90 -14.50 21.28
N ILE A 18 6.11 -13.19 21.49
CA ILE A 18 5.34 -12.14 20.82
C ILE A 18 5.46 -12.21 19.31
N SER A 19 6.65 -12.50 18.78
CA SER A 19 6.90 -12.52 17.34
C SER A 19 6.06 -13.56 16.61
N HIS A 20 5.60 -14.60 17.32
CA HIS A 20 4.72 -15.66 16.80
C HIS A 20 3.24 -15.46 17.11
N LEU A 21 2.86 -14.46 17.92
CA LEU A 21 1.45 -14.22 18.25
C LEU A 21 0.71 -13.53 17.09
N PRO A 22 -0.56 -13.91 16.84
CA PRO A 22 -1.44 -13.13 15.99
C PRO A 22 -1.60 -11.70 16.51
N VAL A 23 -1.75 -10.73 15.60
CA VAL A 23 -1.86 -9.31 15.95
C VAL A 23 -3.06 -9.05 16.86
N GLU A 24 -4.16 -9.75 16.61
CA GLU A 24 -5.39 -9.69 17.39
C GLU A 24 -5.13 -10.10 18.84
N SER A 25 -4.31 -11.13 19.05
CA SER A 25 -3.90 -11.59 20.38
C SER A 25 -2.99 -10.59 21.07
N ILE A 26 -2.05 -9.97 20.33
CA ILE A 26 -1.19 -8.91 20.88
C ILE A 26 -2.04 -7.72 21.34
N ILE A 27 -3.01 -7.28 20.52
CA ILE A 27 -3.89 -6.16 20.85
C ILE A 27 -4.78 -6.50 22.06
N ALA A 28 -5.34 -7.71 22.11
CA ALA A 28 -6.15 -8.17 23.25
C ALA A 28 -5.32 -8.23 24.54
N LEU A 29 -4.10 -8.76 24.49
CA LEU A 29 -3.20 -8.78 25.64
C LEU A 29 -2.80 -7.37 26.08
N TYR A 30 -2.57 -6.47 25.11
CA TYR A 30 -2.25 -5.07 25.36
C TYR A 30 -3.39 -4.30 26.05
N SER A 31 -4.66 -4.62 25.74
CA SER A 31 -5.81 -3.96 26.36
C SER A 31 -6.25 -4.59 27.69
N VAL A 32 -6.05 -5.90 27.88
CA VAL A 32 -6.55 -6.63 29.06
C VAL A 32 -5.51 -6.72 30.18
N SER A 33 -4.23 -6.92 29.87
CA SER A 33 -3.19 -7.17 30.86
C SER A 33 -2.35 -5.93 31.14
N LYS A 34 -2.53 -5.32 32.33
CA LYS A 34 -1.69 -4.18 32.78
C LYS A 34 -0.19 -4.52 32.75
N ARG A 35 0.19 -5.74 33.15
CA ARG A 35 1.59 -6.17 33.15
C ARG A 35 2.14 -6.27 31.72
N PHE A 36 1.36 -6.82 30.80
CA PHE A 36 1.71 -6.84 29.38
C PHE A 36 1.88 -5.41 28.85
N TYR A 37 0.90 -4.54 29.10
CA TYR A 37 0.91 -3.15 28.67
C TYR A 37 2.19 -2.42 29.09
N TRP A 38 2.55 -2.47 30.38
CA TRP A 38 3.74 -1.80 30.90
C TRP A 38 5.02 -2.34 30.28
N TYR A 39 5.17 -3.65 30.23
CA TYR A 39 6.38 -4.29 29.71
C TYR A 39 6.53 -4.09 28.19
N PHE A 40 5.44 -4.20 27.45
CA PHE A 40 5.41 -3.93 26.02
C PHE A 40 5.80 -2.48 25.73
N ASN A 41 5.28 -1.51 26.51
CA ASN A 41 5.62 -0.10 26.36
C ASN A 41 7.10 0.21 26.66
N SER A 42 7.76 -0.54 27.54
CA SER A 42 9.20 -0.40 27.77
C SER A 42 10.03 -0.68 26.52
N PHE A 43 9.64 -1.62 25.66
CA PHE A 43 10.38 -1.97 24.43
C PHE A 43 9.48 -1.94 23.17
N TYR A 44 8.58 -0.97 23.11
CA TYR A 44 7.49 -0.90 22.13
C TYR A 44 7.96 -1.08 20.68
N THR A 45 8.92 -0.27 20.23
CA THR A 45 9.46 -0.35 18.87
C THR A 45 10.08 -1.71 18.56
N THR A 46 10.80 -2.28 19.52
CA THR A 46 11.48 -3.57 19.35
C THR A 46 10.44 -4.67 19.12
N PHE A 47 9.39 -4.72 19.93
CA PHE A 47 8.34 -5.73 19.76
C PHE A 47 7.57 -5.55 18.45
N VAL A 48 7.16 -4.32 18.13
CA VAL A 48 6.43 -4.05 16.87
C VAL A 48 7.25 -4.46 15.65
N LEU A 49 8.54 -4.09 15.59
CA LEU A 49 9.39 -4.43 14.45
C LEU A 49 9.74 -5.91 14.41
N ALA A 50 9.89 -6.58 15.56
CA ALA A 50 10.15 -8.03 15.60
C ALA A 50 8.99 -8.84 15.02
N VAL A 51 7.75 -8.51 15.38
CA VAL A 51 6.55 -9.14 14.79
C VAL A 51 6.50 -8.91 13.28
N ILE A 52 6.84 -7.71 12.82
CA ILE A 52 6.90 -7.40 11.38
C ILE A 52 7.97 -8.24 10.69
N ARG A 53 9.19 -8.30 11.21
CA ARG A 53 10.29 -9.07 10.60
C ARG A 53 9.98 -10.55 10.52
N GLN A 54 9.35 -11.09 11.56
CA GLN A 54 8.96 -12.50 11.60
C GLN A 54 7.91 -12.86 10.54
N ASN A 55 6.97 -11.96 10.27
CA ASN A 55 5.86 -12.23 9.35
C ASN A 55 6.10 -11.70 7.92
N CYS A 56 6.93 -10.67 7.76
CA CYS A 56 7.19 -9.98 6.50
C CYS A 56 8.57 -9.26 6.54
N ALA A 57 9.64 -10.02 6.32
CA ALA A 57 11.02 -9.54 6.43
C ALA A 57 11.34 -8.30 5.57
N TYR A 58 10.65 -8.13 4.43
CA TYR A 58 10.89 -7.01 3.52
C TYR A 58 10.06 -5.75 3.84
N ALA A 59 9.09 -5.82 4.77
CA ALA A 59 8.11 -4.75 4.98
C ALA A 59 8.74 -3.41 5.36
N GLU A 60 9.74 -3.40 6.24
CA GLU A 60 10.40 -2.15 6.68
C GLU A 60 11.08 -1.40 5.55
N ARG A 61 11.57 -2.14 4.54
CA ARG A 61 12.16 -1.54 3.34
C ARG A 61 11.08 -0.94 2.43
N ILE A 62 9.91 -1.57 2.33
CA ILE A 62 8.85 -1.15 1.41
C ILE A 62 7.98 -0.05 2.00
N TRP A 63 7.49 -0.25 3.23
CA TRP A 63 6.55 0.64 3.92
C TRP A 63 7.17 1.20 5.19
N PRO A 64 8.26 1.98 5.12
CA PRO A 64 8.90 2.50 6.31
C PRO A 64 7.91 3.33 7.15
N TRP A 65 7.73 2.98 8.43
CA TRP A 65 6.76 3.67 9.31
C TRP A 65 6.90 5.19 9.36
N ARG A 66 8.11 5.72 9.14
CA ARG A 66 8.39 7.17 9.10
C ARG A 66 7.62 7.90 7.99
N THR A 67 7.21 7.21 6.94
CA THR A 67 6.39 7.78 5.85
C THR A 67 4.89 7.75 6.16
N TYR A 68 4.51 7.18 7.31
CA TYR A 68 3.14 7.10 7.81
C TYR A 68 3.01 7.78 9.19
N PRO A 69 3.19 9.10 9.28
CA PRO A 69 3.15 9.82 10.55
C PRO A 69 1.81 9.65 11.29
N SER A 70 0.70 9.52 10.57
CA SER A 70 -0.64 9.26 11.15
C SER A 70 -0.76 7.89 11.85
N LEU A 71 0.16 6.97 11.55
CA LEU A 71 0.23 5.63 12.16
C LEU A 71 1.40 5.53 13.17
N CYS A 72 2.01 6.66 13.52
CA CYS A 72 3.02 6.74 14.57
C CYS A 72 2.39 7.26 15.86
N ILE A 73 3.00 6.90 16.99
CA ILE A 73 2.68 7.44 18.32
C ILE A 73 3.96 7.97 18.97
N PRO A 74 3.87 8.89 19.96
CA PRO A 74 5.01 9.20 20.83
C PRO A 74 5.51 7.91 21.50
N ASP A 75 6.83 7.72 21.63
CA ASP A 75 7.43 6.55 22.29
C ASP A 75 6.82 6.42 23.71
N PRO A 76 6.13 5.31 24.04
CA PRO A 76 5.52 5.12 25.35
C PRO A 76 6.53 5.16 26.51
N ALA A 77 7.79 4.80 26.24
CA ALA A 77 8.88 4.92 27.20
C ALA A 77 9.47 6.34 27.28
N ARG A 78 8.87 7.32 26.59
CA ARG A 78 9.28 8.74 26.53
C ARG A 78 10.75 8.97 26.17
N ARG A 79 11.32 8.08 25.36
CA ARG A 79 12.70 8.22 24.89
C ARG A 79 12.82 9.50 24.05
N PRO A 80 13.85 10.34 24.29
CA PRO A 80 13.98 11.61 23.60
C PRO A 80 14.22 11.41 22.11
N HIS A 81 13.79 12.39 21.31
CA HIS A 81 14.13 12.40 19.89
C HIS A 81 15.65 12.52 19.71
N PRO A 82 16.28 11.72 18.82
CA PRO A 82 17.73 11.81 18.58
C PRO A 82 18.18 13.17 18.02
N PHE A 83 17.25 13.94 17.47
CA PHE A 83 17.49 15.27 16.92
C PHE A 83 16.73 16.33 17.72
N ALA A 84 17.46 17.24 18.35
CA ALA A 84 16.91 18.26 19.26
C ALA A 84 15.84 19.15 18.59
N HIS A 85 16.04 19.55 17.34
CA HIS A 85 15.06 20.38 16.59
C HIS A 85 13.72 19.66 16.35
N MET A 86 13.71 18.33 16.30
CA MET A 86 12.47 17.56 16.19
C MET A 86 11.84 17.28 17.56
N ALA A 87 12.63 17.21 18.63
CA ALA A 87 12.13 17.11 20.01
C ALA A 87 11.30 18.35 20.40
N ALA A 88 11.68 19.52 19.87
CA ALA A 88 10.95 20.77 20.10
C ALA A 88 9.56 20.82 19.45
N ARG A 89 9.19 19.85 18.58
CA ARG A 89 7.86 19.83 17.96
C ARG A 89 6.79 19.40 18.99
N PRO A 90 5.69 20.16 19.13
CA PRO A 90 4.66 19.88 20.14
C PRO A 90 3.94 18.55 19.91
N THR A 91 3.92 18.05 18.66
CA THR A 91 3.19 16.84 18.25
C THR A 91 3.56 15.57 19.01
N TYR A 92 4.81 15.47 19.48
CA TYR A 92 5.33 14.27 20.15
C TYR A 92 5.78 14.53 21.59
N HIS A 93 5.52 15.71 22.13
CA HIS A 93 5.86 16.10 23.51
C HIS A 93 7.32 15.76 23.89
N GLY A 94 8.29 16.00 22.99
CA GLY A 94 9.71 15.70 23.21
C GLY A 94 10.13 14.23 23.01
N ALA A 95 9.18 13.30 22.89
CA ALA A 95 9.47 11.90 22.63
C ALA A 95 9.71 11.63 21.15
N ARG A 96 10.50 10.62 20.83
CA ARG A 96 10.64 10.14 19.45
C ARG A 96 9.34 9.49 18.96
N PRO A 97 8.94 9.64 17.69
CA PRO A 97 7.83 8.87 17.14
C PRO A 97 8.24 7.40 16.96
N VAL A 98 7.31 6.49 17.21
CA VAL A 98 7.47 5.05 17.02
C VAL A 98 6.29 4.47 16.25
N ALA A 99 6.54 3.39 15.52
CA ALA A 99 5.53 2.65 14.76
C ALA A 99 4.46 2.08 15.69
N SER A 100 3.19 2.46 15.51
CA SER A 100 2.09 2.02 16.38
C SER A 100 1.60 0.59 16.07
N LEU A 101 0.76 0.03 16.94
CA LEU A 101 0.01 -1.20 16.63
C LEU A 101 -0.90 -1.05 15.40
N ARG A 102 -1.38 0.16 15.07
CA ARG A 102 -2.14 0.41 13.83
C ARG A 102 -1.25 0.30 12.59
N TYR A 103 0.01 0.74 12.70
CA TYR A 103 1.00 0.51 11.65
C TYR A 103 1.30 -0.99 11.48
N LEU A 104 1.47 -1.73 12.58
CA LEU A 104 1.64 -3.19 12.55
C LEU A 104 0.49 -3.88 11.81
N GLN A 105 -0.76 -3.56 12.16
CA GLN A 105 -1.95 -4.08 11.48
C GLN A 105 -1.94 -3.74 9.98
N MET A 106 -1.61 -2.49 9.62
CA MET A 106 -1.56 -2.05 8.24
C MET A 106 -0.53 -2.86 7.43
N VAL A 107 0.69 -3.05 7.94
CA VAL A 107 1.75 -3.81 7.27
C VAL A 107 1.34 -5.26 7.05
N LEU A 108 0.81 -5.92 8.08
CA LEU A 108 0.45 -7.34 7.99
C LEU A 108 -0.77 -7.56 7.10
N TYR A 109 -1.76 -6.66 7.15
CA TYR A 109 -2.87 -6.65 6.20
C TYR A 109 -2.38 -6.52 4.76
N ARG A 110 -1.44 -5.61 4.49
CA ARG A 110 -0.88 -5.41 3.15
C ARG A 110 -0.09 -6.63 2.68
N HIS A 111 0.79 -7.17 3.52
CA HIS A 111 1.54 -8.37 3.18
C HIS A 111 0.60 -9.53 2.82
N LYS A 112 -0.40 -9.81 3.66
CA LYS A 112 -1.43 -10.83 3.38
C LYS A 112 -2.19 -10.53 2.09
N SER A 113 -2.56 -9.27 1.87
CA SER A 113 -3.29 -8.84 0.67
C SER A 113 -2.47 -9.05 -0.60
N VAL A 114 -1.18 -8.72 -0.57
CA VAL A 114 -0.26 -8.94 -1.69
C VAL A 114 -0.09 -10.43 -2.00
N LEU A 115 0.08 -11.27 -0.97
CA LEU A 115 0.11 -12.73 -1.14
C LEU A 115 -1.19 -13.26 -1.76
N GLN A 116 -2.34 -12.70 -1.37
CA GLN A 116 -3.63 -13.07 -1.93
C GLN A 116 -3.76 -12.63 -3.40
N ILE A 117 -3.33 -11.43 -3.77
CA ILE A 117 -3.31 -10.96 -5.17
C ILE A 117 -2.47 -11.93 -6.01
N TRP A 118 -1.24 -12.21 -5.57
CA TRP A 118 -0.35 -13.15 -6.25
C TRP A 118 -0.98 -14.53 -6.38
N GLY A 119 -1.51 -15.08 -5.28
CA GLY A 119 -2.13 -16.40 -5.27
C GLY A 119 -3.40 -16.51 -6.13
N LEU A 120 -4.21 -15.45 -6.20
CA LEU A 120 -5.40 -15.40 -7.06
C LEU A 120 -5.03 -15.38 -8.54
N LEU A 121 -3.96 -14.68 -8.91
CA LEU A 121 -3.45 -14.68 -10.28
C LEU A 121 -2.90 -16.06 -10.67
N CYS A 122 -2.06 -16.66 -9.83
CA CYS A 122 -1.55 -18.01 -10.09
C CYS A 122 -2.68 -19.05 -10.20
N LYS A 123 -3.69 -18.98 -9.31
CA LYS A 123 -4.87 -19.86 -9.38
C LYS A 123 -5.70 -19.68 -10.65
N ALA A 124 -5.67 -18.49 -11.25
CA ALA A 124 -6.33 -18.20 -12.52
C ALA A 124 -5.46 -18.58 -13.73
N GLY A 125 -4.35 -19.30 -13.55
CA GLY A 125 -3.43 -19.68 -14.62
C GLY A 125 -2.42 -18.59 -15.00
N HIS A 126 -2.40 -17.46 -14.30
CA HIS A 126 -1.42 -16.41 -14.51
C HIS A 126 -0.24 -16.57 -13.55
N ASN A 127 0.66 -17.48 -13.90
CA ASN A 127 1.86 -17.76 -13.13
C ASN A 127 2.77 -16.53 -13.03
N LEU A 128 3.29 -16.29 -11.83
CA LEU A 128 4.19 -15.19 -11.49
C LEU A 128 5.27 -15.69 -10.52
N PRO A 129 6.55 -15.29 -10.67
CA PRO A 129 7.57 -15.71 -9.74
C PRO A 129 7.34 -15.08 -8.37
N LYS A 130 7.73 -15.78 -7.29
CA LYS A 130 7.60 -15.27 -5.90
C LYS A 130 8.30 -13.92 -5.69
N ALA A 131 9.32 -13.61 -6.50
CA ALA A 131 10.01 -12.32 -6.49
C ALA A 131 9.09 -11.12 -6.79
N VAL A 132 7.92 -11.33 -7.42
CA VAL A 132 6.92 -10.27 -7.68
C VAL A 132 6.24 -9.79 -6.39
N ILE A 133 6.15 -10.62 -5.35
CA ILE A 133 5.47 -10.30 -4.09
C ILE A 133 5.97 -8.97 -3.47
N PRO A 134 7.27 -8.77 -3.21
CA PRO A 134 7.75 -7.47 -2.74
C PRO A 134 7.53 -6.35 -3.77
N VAL A 135 7.57 -6.62 -5.07
CA VAL A 135 7.33 -5.60 -6.11
C VAL A 135 5.89 -5.06 -6.04
N ILE A 136 4.89 -5.94 -5.92
CA ILE A 136 3.48 -5.53 -5.71
C ILE A 136 3.37 -4.65 -4.46
N GLY A 137 4.11 -4.98 -3.39
CA GLY A 137 4.16 -4.15 -2.18
C GLY A 137 4.69 -2.73 -2.44
N LYS A 138 5.75 -2.59 -3.25
CA LYS A 138 6.29 -1.28 -3.66
C LYS A 138 5.34 -0.51 -4.58
N LEU A 139 4.62 -1.21 -5.45
CA LEU A 139 3.57 -0.58 -6.26
C LEU A 139 2.44 -0.04 -5.37
N TRP A 140 2.04 -0.76 -4.33
CA TRP A 140 1.10 -0.25 -3.33
C TRP A 140 1.69 0.96 -2.58
N TYR A 141 2.98 0.95 -2.25
CA TYR A 141 3.63 2.13 -1.66
C TYR A 141 3.54 3.36 -2.59
N LEU A 142 3.76 3.20 -3.91
CA LEU A 142 3.56 4.29 -4.88
C LEU A 142 2.10 4.79 -4.87
N MET A 143 1.12 3.89 -4.73
CA MET A 143 -0.29 4.27 -4.61
C MET A 143 -0.59 5.10 -3.35
N ASP A 144 0.20 5.01 -2.28
CA ASP A 144 0.04 5.84 -1.08
C ASP A 144 0.59 7.26 -1.23
N ILE A 145 1.47 7.49 -2.21
CA ILE A 145 2.11 8.79 -2.40
C ILE A 145 1.13 9.68 -3.17
N GLY A 146 0.75 10.82 -2.60
CA GLY A 146 -0.24 11.72 -3.19
C GLY A 146 0.31 12.71 -4.22
N THR A 147 1.63 12.77 -4.43
CA THR A 147 2.27 13.76 -5.32
C THR A 147 3.18 13.11 -6.36
N ASN A 148 3.22 13.68 -7.55
CA ASN A 148 4.07 13.21 -8.64
C ASN A 148 5.55 13.36 -8.32
N ALA A 149 5.95 14.46 -7.68
CA ALA A 149 7.34 14.70 -7.31
C ALA A 149 7.92 13.54 -6.48
N LEU A 150 7.19 13.09 -5.45
CA LEU A 150 7.62 11.98 -4.60
C LEU A 150 7.52 10.63 -5.32
N ARG A 151 6.48 10.41 -6.14
CA ARG A 151 6.34 9.18 -6.94
C ARG A 151 7.50 9.01 -7.93
N ILE A 152 7.83 10.07 -8.66
CA ILE A 152 8.95 10.14 -9.60
C ILE A 152 10.28 9.93 -8.85
N GLY A 153 10.52 10.66 -7.75
CA GLY A 153 11.73 10.49 -6.96
C GLY A 153 11.90 9.06 -6.42
N THR A 154 10.81 8.43 -6.00
CA THR A 154 10.81 7.04 -5.52
C THR A 154 11.18 6.06 -6.63
N ILE A 155 10.60 6.20 -7.83
CA ILE A 155 10.86 5.27 -8.93
C ILE A 155 12.23 5.48 -9.59
N HIS A 156 12.74 6.72 -9.59
CA HIS A 156 14.10 7.04 -10.04
C HIS A 156 15.18 6.40 -9.17
N CYS A 157 14.89 6.13 -7.89
CA CYS A 157 15.84 5.54 -6.97
C CYS A 157 16.10 4.06 -7.33
N ALA A 158 17.19 3.78 -8.04
CA ALA A 158 17.57 2.41 -8.45
C ALA A 158 17.81 1.45 -7.27
N LYS A 159 18.15 1.98 -6.07
CA LYS A 159 18.24 1.19 -4.83
C LYS A 159 16.86 0.75 -4.32
N TYR A 160 15.81 1.51 -4.64
CA TYR A 160 14.44 1.20 -4.25
C TYR A 160 13.67 0.46 -5.34
N PHE A 161 13.79 0.84 -6.61
CA PHE A 161 13.29 0.08 -7.76
C PHE A 161 14.45 -0.32 -8.66
N SER A 162 14.88 -1.58 -8.59
CA SER A 162 15.93 -2.09 -9.50
C SER A 162 15.38 -2.37 -10.90
N ASN A 163 16.26 -2.61 -11.88
CA ASN A 163 15.85 -2.99 -13.23
C ASN A 163 15.00 -4.27 -13.22
N ASN A 164 15.44 -5.30 -12.49
CA ASN A 164 14.68 -6.54 -12.37
C ASN A 164 13.30 -6.31 -11.74
N GLU A 165 13.18 -5.38 -10.78
CA GLU A 165 11.89 -5.08 -10.16
C GLU A 165 10.94 -4.32 -11.09
N LEU A 166 11.47 -3.46 -11.98
CA LEU A 166 10.67 -2.82 -13.03
C LEU A 166 10.18 -3.84 -14.06
N GLU A 167 11.01 -4.81 -14.42
CA GLU A 167 10.63 -5.91 -15.30
C GLU A 167 9.56 -6.82 -14.67
N LEU A 168 9.72 -7.19 -13.39
CA LEU A 168 8.71 -7.93 -12.63
C LEU A 168 7.39 -7.16 -12.47
N ALA A 169 7.45 -5.82 -12.34
CA ALA A 169 6.26 -4.98 -12.33
C ALA A 169 5.53 -5.02 -13.69
N MET A 170 6.27 -4.96 -14.80
CA MET A 170 5.69 -5.08 -16.14
C MET A 170 5.04 -6.45 -16.38
N LEU A 171 5.69 -7.54 -15.96
CA LEU A 171 5.11 -8.88 -15.98
C LEU A 171 3.80 -8.93 -15.18
N PHE A 172 3.79 -8.36 -13.98
CA PHE A 172 2.59 -8.28 -13.15
C PHE A 172 1.46 -7.49 -13.85
N PHE A 173 1.75 -6.34 -14.46
CA PHE A 173 0.75 -5.57 -15.20
C PHE A 173 0.18 -6.31 -16.40
N MET A 174 1.03 -7.04 -17.14
CA MET A 174 0.59 -7.88 -18.26
C MET A 174 -0.36 -8.98 -17.78
N LYS A 175 0.01 -9.70 -16.72
CA LYS A 175 -0.85 -10.76 -16.16
C LYS A 175 -2.17 -10.21 -15.59
N LEU A 176 -2.18 -9.00 -15.05
CA LEU A 176 -3.42 -8.31 -14.66
C LEU A 176 -4.31 -8.02 -15.87
N ASP A 177 -3.76 -7.51 -16.97
CA ASP A 177 -4.55 -7.25 -18.17
C ASP A 177 -5.12 -8.55 -18.75
N MET A 178 -4.31 -9.61 -18.81
CA MET A 178 -4.79 -10.94 -19.24
C MET A 178 -5.94 -11.42 -18.34
N ARG A 179 -5.83 -11.23 -17.03
CA ARG A 179 -6.88 -11.62 -16.07
C ARG A 179 -8.18 -10.85 -16.29
N PHE A 180 -8.11 -9.55 -16.53
CA PHE A 180 -9.28 -8.70 -16.70
C PHE A 180 -9.93 -8.83 -18.08
N ASN A 181 -9.14 -9.16 -19.10
CA ASN A 181 -9.61 -9.39 -20.47
C ASN A 181 -9.91 -10.86 -20.77
N ASP A 182 -9.84 -11.74 -19.78
CA ASP A 182 -10.22 -13.14 -19.94
C ASP A 182 -11.68 -13.25 -20.45
N PRO A 183 -11.93 -13.87 -21.62
CA PRO A 183 -13.25 -13.88 -22.25
C PRO A 183 -14.29 -14.66 -21.46
N VAL A 184 -13.87 -15.61 -20.61
CA VAL A 184 -14.80 -16.47 -19.86
C VAL A 184 -15.19 -15.82 -18.54
N SER A 185 -14.21 -15.26 -17.83
CA SER A 185 -14.35 -14.98 -16.40
C SER A 185 -13.82 -13.60 -15.98
N GLY A 186 -13.31 -12.82 -16.94
CA GLY A 186 -12.87 -11.44 -16.80
C GLY A 186 -14.01 -10.43 -16.87
N HIS A 187 -13.65 -9.15 -16.71
CA HIS A 187 -14.61 -8.04 -16.77
C HIS A 187 -14.75 -7.45 -18.19
N GLY A 188 -13.89 -7.86 -19.13
CA GLY A 188 -13.93 -7.40 -20.53
C GLY A 188 -13.59 -5.91 -20.71
N SER A 189 -12.89 -5.30 -19.74
CA SER A 189 -12.56 -3.87 -19.76
C SER A 189 -11.05 -3.67 -19.68
N THR A 190 -10.45 -3.29 -20.81
CA THR A 190 -9.01 -2.98 -20.93
C THR A 190 -8.56 -1.86 -19.98
N SER A 191 -9.45 -0.91 -19.66
CA SER A 191 -9.14 0.23 -18.78
C SER A 191 -9.23 -0.10 -17.28
N LEU A 192 -9.63 -1.32 -16.90
CA LEU A 192 -9.89 -1.64 -15.50
C LEU A 192 -8.61 -1.63 -14.66
N ARG A 193 -7.51 -2.17 -15.20
CA ARG A 193 -6.19 -2.09 -14.55
C ARG A 193 -5.81 -0.65 -14.25
N GLU A 194 -5.96 0.25 -15.23
CA GLU A 194 -5.59 1.65 -15.10
C GLU A 194 -6.37 2.34 -13.97
N ARG A 195 -7.69 2.13 -13.91
CA ARG A 195 -8.52 2.69 -12.85
C ARG A 195 -8.14 2.13 -11.48
N LEU A 196 -7.96 0.81 -11.37
CA LEU A 196 -7.60 0.14 -10.13
C LEU A 196 -6.22 0.55 -9.60
N LEU A 197 -5.23 0.77 -10.48
CA LEU A 197 -3.90 1.26 -10.10
C LEU A 197 -3.88 2.78 -9.85
N GLY A 198 -4.90 3.51 -10.31
CA GLY A 198 -5.09 4.93 -10.04
C GLY A 198 -5.67 5.22 -8.65
N GLU A 199 -6.27 4.22 -7.99
CA GLU A 199 -6.83 4.35 -6.64
C GLU A 199 -5.76 4.61 -5.56
N ARG A 200 -6.20 5.05 -4.37
CA ARG A 200 -5.32 5.25 -3.20
C ARG A 200 -4.82 3.94 -2.58
N SER A 201 -5.48 2.82 -2.85
CA SER A 201 -5.18 1.55 -2.22
C SER A 201 -5.36 0.37 -3.16
N MET A 202 -4.46 -0.60 -3.07
CA MET A 202 -4.55 -1.87 -3.79
C MET A 202 -5.63 -2.81 -3.21
N SER A 203 -6.27 -2.45 -2.10
CA SER A 203 -7.41 -3.20 -1.55
C SER A 203 -8.55 -3.37 -2.56
N THR A 204 -8.83 -2.35 -3.38
CA THR A 204 -9.90 -2.43 -4.40
C THR A 204 -9.54 -3.44 -5.49
N LEU A 205 -8.27 -3.50 -5.91
CA LEU A 205 -7.76 -4.53 -6.82
C LEU A 205 -7.99 -5.93 -6.24
N LEU A 206 -7.60 -6.17 -4.99
CA LEU A 206 -7.80 -7.46 -4.34
C LEU A 206 -9.29 -7.86 -4.27
N LYS A 207 -10.16 -6.93 -3.85
CA LYS A 207 -11.61 -7.19 -3.80
C LYS A 207 -12.18 -7.51 -5.19
N THR A 208 -11.69 -6.83 -6.23
CA THR A 208 -12.09 -7.08 -7.61
C THR A 208 -11.66 -8.49 -8.05
N LEU A 209 -10.41 -8.90 -7.77
CA LEU A 209 -9.93 -10.24 -8.07
C LEU A 209 -10.68 -11.35 -7.30
N LYS A 210 -11.17 -11.05 -6.09
CA LYS A 210 -12.05 -11.94 -5.31
C LYS A 210 -13.51 -11.93 -5.75
N ARG A 211 -13.90 -11.06 -6.68
CA ARG A 211 -15.29 -10.79 -7.06
C ARG A 211 -16.16 -10.28 -5.90
N GLU A 212 -15.55 -9.58 -4.95
CA GLU A 212 -16.20 -8.91 -3.82
C GLU A 212 -16.51 -7.43 -4.13
N ALA A 213 -15.91 -6.85 -5.18
CA ALA A 213 -16.14 -5.49 -5.63
C ALA A 213 -16.13 -5.41 -7.16
N LEU A 214 -16.73 -4.34 -7.71
CA LEU A 214 -16.85 -4.09 -9.15
C LEU A 214 -17.54 -5.24 -9.92
N THR A 215 -18.53 -5.88 -9.28
CA THR A 215 -19.31 -6.98 -9.87
C THR A 215 -20.41 -6.48 -10.80
N SER A 216 -20.90 -5.26 -10.58
CA SER A 216 -21.96 -4.64 -11.38
C SER A 216 -21.43 -3.58 -12.34
N LYS A 217 -22.14 -3.35 -13.46
CA LYS A 217 -21.85 -2.24 -14.39
C LYS A 217 -21.94 -0.87 -13.69
N ILE A 218 -22.84 -0.72 -12.72
CA ILE A 218 -22.99 0.51 -11.92
C ILE A 218 -21.72 0.80 -11.13
N ASP A 219 -21.07 -0.23 -10.57
CA ASP A 219 -19.83 -0.03 -9.82
C ASP A 219 -18.67 0.40 -10.72
N LEU A 220 -18.61 -0.12 -11.95
CA LEU A 220 -17.64 0.35 -12.96
C LEU A 220 -17.91 1.81 -13.36
N ILE A 221 -19.17 2.19 -13.51
CA ILE A 221 -19.57 3.58 -13.79
C ILE A 221 -19.16 4.47 -12.61
N ARG A 222 -19.43 4.06 -11.36
CA ARG A 222 -19.00 4.80 -10.16
C ARG A 222 -17.48 4.99 -10.14
N LEU A 223 -16.72 3.94 -10.39
CA LEU A 223 -15.26 4.02 -10.46
C LEU A 223 -14.81 5.04 -11.53
N HIS A 224 -15.38 4.99 -12.72
CA HIS A 224 -15.07 5.94 -13.79
C HIS A 224 -15.46 7.39 -13.44
N VAL A 225 -16.65 7.58 -12.85
CA VAL A 225 -17.17 8.89 -12.42
C VAL A 225 -16.31 9.51 -11.33
N ALA A 226 -15.83 8.72 -10.37
CA ALA A 226 -14.91 9.20 -9.35
C ALA A 226 -13.53 9.54 -9.94
N TYR A 227 -13.07 8.75 -10.91
CA TYR A 227 -11.71 8.83 -11.42
C TYR A 227 -11.47 10.00 -12.39
N ASP A 228 -12.21 10.09 -13.51
CA ASP A 228 -11.85 10.98 -14.62
C ASP A 228 -13.01 11.41 -15.54
N TYR A 229 -14.25 11.47 -15.05
CA TYR A 229 -15.41 11.83 -15.86
C TYR A 229 -15.38 13.28 -16.37
N LYS A 230 -15.37 13.48 -17.69
CA LYS A 230 -15.18 14.82 -18.30
C LYS A 230 -16.49 15.54 -18.64
N ASP A 231 -17.56 14.81 -18.90
CA ASP A 231 -18.80 15.35 -19.49
C ASP A 231 -19.78 15.87 -18.43
N ARG A 232 -19.26 16.56 -17.40
CA ARG A 232 -20.09 17.07 -16.31
C ARG A 232 -20.63 18.44 -16.69
N ASN A 233 -21.96 18.54 -16.81
CA ASN A 233 -22.63 19.82 -17.00
C ASN A 233 -22.34 20.75 -15.80
N PRO A 234 -21.78 21.96 -16.01
CA PRO A 234 -21.48 22.92 -14.95
C PRO A 234 -22.69 23.25 -14.06
N ALA A 235 -23.90 23.26 -14.61
CA ALA A 235 -25.13 23.54 -13.87
C ALA A 235 -25.39 22.52 -12.74
N TYR A 236 -24.92 21.28 -12.89
CA TYR A 236 -25.10 20.19 -11.92
C TYR A 236 -23.80 19.84 -11.16
N ALA A 237 -22.79 20.73 -11.20
CA ALA A 237 -21.48 20.50 -10.58
C ALA A 237 -21.53 20.40 -9.05
N HIS A 238 -22.59 20.88 -8.40
CA HIS A 238 -22.80 20.82 -6.96
C HIS A 238 -23.55 19.56 -6.51
N LEU A 239 -24.15 18.80 -7.44
CA LEU A 239 -24.96 17.63 -7.12
C LEU A 239 -24.11 16.34 -7.06
N PRO A 240 -24.43 15.41 -6.14
CA PRO A 240 -23.81 14.09 -6.14
C PRO A 240 -24.21 13.30 -7.40
N MET A 241 -23.34 12.38 -7.84
CA MET A 241 -23.56 11.56 -9.04
C MET A 241 -23.26 10.09 -8.73
N PHE A 242 -24.20 9.18 -9.01
CA PHE A 242 -24.09 7.74 -8.70
C PHE A 242 -23.70 7.40 -7.24
N GLY A 243 -24.03 8.27 -6.28
CA GLY A 243 -23.66 8.13 -4.87
C GLY A 243 -22.28 8.70 -4.51
N ILE A 244 -21.58 9.32 -5.47
CA ILE A 244 -20.32 10.03 -5.24
C ILE A 244 -20.65 11.49 -4.95
N GLN A 245 -20.11 12.01 -3.85
CA GLN A 245 -20.30 13.43 -3.50
C GLN A 245 -19.67 14.32 -4.57
N ALA A 246 -20.31 15.46 -4.84
CA ALA A 246 -19.94 16.40 -5.90
C ALA A 246 -18.45 16.79 -5.90
N GLN A 247 -17.86 16.91 -4.71
CA GLN A 247 -16.46 17.26 -4.47
C GLN A 247 -15.45 16.17 -4.85
N PHE A 248 -15.88 14.91 -5.04
CA PHE A 248 -15.02 13.79 -5.40
C PHE A 248 -15.23 13.29 -6.84
N VAL A 249 -16.22 13.83 -7.55
CA VAL A 249 -16.46 13.50 -8.97
C VAL A 249 -15.30 14.01 -9.81
N SER A 250 -14.71 13.14 -10.62
CA SER A 250 -13.59 13.43 -11.55
C SER A 250 -12.32 13.92 -10.87
N ARG A 251 -12.09 13.50 -9.62
CA ARG A 251 -10.98 13.97 -8.79
C ARG A 251 -10.03 12.86 -8.34
N GLY A 252 -10.43 11.60 -8.50
CA GLY A 252 -9.66 10.44 -8.03
C GLY A 252 -8.30 10.30 -8.72
N ASN A 253 -8.15 10.82 -9.93
CA ASN A 253 -6.90 10.79 -10.70
C ASN A 253 -5.99 12.00 -10.46
N LEU A 254 -6.35 12.95 -9.59
CA LEU A 254 -5.56 14.16 -9.34
C LEU A 254 -4.61 13.98 -8.16
N GLU A 255 -3.57 14.81 -8.07
CA GLU A 255 -2.72 14.85 -6.89
C GLU A 255 -3.54 15.03 -5.61
N HIS A 256 -3.08 14.40 -4.52
CA HIS A 256 -3.78 14.31 -3.24
C HIS A 256 -5.20 13.70 -3.36
N TRP A 257 -5.47 12.94 -4.42
CA TRP A 257 -6.79 12.40 -4.76
C TRP A 257 -7.86 13.51 -4.84
N GLY A 258 -7.44 14.69 -5.30
CA GLY A 258 -8.28 15.88 -5.49
C GLY A 258 -8.89 16.46 -4.22
N ARG A 259 -8.28 16.19 -3.05
CA ARG A 259 -8.61 16.87 -1.78
C ARG A 259 -8.01 18.27 -1.76
N SER A 260 -8.86 19.30 -1.66
CA SER A 260 -8.46 20.70 -1.60
C SER A 260 -7.90 21.12 -0.24
N ASP A 261 -8.07 20.31 0.80
CA ASP A 261 -7.64 20.58 2.18
C ASP A 261 -6.12 20.80 2.28
N TYR A 262 -5.36 20.24 1.35
CA TYR A 262 -3.90 20.42 1.23
C TYR A 262 -3.50 21.69 0.45
N ALA A 263 -4.46 22.35 -0.21
CA ALA A 263 -4.27 23.56 -1.00
C ALA A 263 -4.66 24.84 -0.24
N ALA A 264 -4.69 24.78 1.11
CA ALA A 264 -5.12 25.89 1.96
C ALA A 264 -4.33 27.21 1.77
N ASN A 265 -3.12 27.15 1.19
CA ASN A 265 -2.23 28.31 1.08
C ASN A 265 -1.95 28.79 -0.36
N ALA A 266 -2.46 28.12 -1.40
CA ALA A 266 -2.42 28.61 -2.78
C ALA A 266 -3.29 27.71 -3.69
N PRO A 267 -3.92 28.24 -4.75
CA PRO A 267 -4.51 27.44 -5.82
C PRO A 267 -3.37 26.78 -6.62
N VAL A 268 -2.80 25.70 -6.09
CA VAL A 268 -1.90 24.85 -6.86
C VAL A 268 -2.76 24.14 -7.91
N PRO A 269 -2.47 24.26 -9.22
CA PRO A 269 -3.21 23.54 -10.24
C PRO A 269 -3.13 22.05 -9.93
N MET A 270 -4.29 21.41 -9.76
CA MET A 270 -4.35 19.97 -9.49
C MET A 270 -3.93 19.22 -10.76
N VAL A 271 -2.71 18.71 -10.76
CA VAL A 271 -2.15 17.91 -11.86
C VAL A 271 -2.66 16.48 -11.75
N GLN A 272 -2.80 15.80 -12.89
CA GLN A 272 -3.07 14.38 -12.92
C GLN A 272 -1.94 13.59 -12.23
N LEU A 273 -2.31 12.74 -11.29
CA LEU A 273 -1.42 11.86 -10.55
C LEU A 273 -1.00 10.69 -11.45
N LEU A 274 0.31 10.52 -11.60
CA LEU A 274 0.91 9.45 -12.39
C LEU A 274 0.68 8.10 -11.71
N ARG A 275 0.04 7.18 -12.42
CA ARG A 275 -0.22 5.83 -11.91
C ARG A 275 1.05 4.98 -11.84
N PRO A 276 1.07 3.93 -11.01
CA PRO A 276 2.19 2.99 -10.94
C PRO A 276 2.63 2.40 -12.30
N ASP A 277 1.68 2.02 -13.17
CA ASP A 277 1.95 1.49 -14.52
C ASP A 277 2.67 2.53 -15.39
N GLN A 278 2.19 3.77 -15.39
CA GLN A 278 2.80 4.87 -16.15
C GLN A 278 4.20 5.20 -15.65
N LEU A 279 4.41 5.18 -14.33
CA LEU A 279 5.71 5.44 -13.73
C LEU A 279 6.72 4.35 -14.13
N VAL A 280 6.36 3.08 -13.99
CA VAL A 280 7.23 1.95 -14.35
C VAL A 280 7.62 2.01 -15.82
N LEU A 281 6.65 2.27 -16.71
CA LEU A 281 6.92 2.39 -18.13
C LEU A 281 7.90 3.55 -18.42
N LYS A 282 7.62 4.76 -17.89
CA LYS A 282 8.51 5.93 -18.07
C LYS A 282 9.91 5.68 -17.54
N GLU A 283 10.02 5.05 -16.37
CA GLU A 283 11.32 4.74 -15.78
C GLU A 283 12.08 3.69 -16.59
N SER A 284 11.39 2.68 -17.12
CA SER A 284 12.02 1.66 -17.96
C SER A 284 12.60 2.24 -19.25
N VAL A 285 11.90 3.22 -19.87
CA VAL A 285 12.39 3.98 -21.02
C VAL A 285 13.59 4.84 -20.63
N ARG A 286 13.53 5.56 -19.50
CA ARG A 286 14.64 6.38 -18.98
C ARG A 286 15.91 5.54 -18.76
N ARG A 287 15.75 4.28 -18.34
CA ARG A 287 16.85 3.33 -18.12
C ARG A 287 17.21 2.50 -19.35
N GLN A 288 16.60 2.75 -20.51
CA GLN A 288 16.86 2.04 -21.76
C GLN A 288 16.75 0.51 -21.62
N MET A 289 15.74 0.05 -20.87
CA MET A 289 15.56 -1.37 -20.59
C MET A 289 14.96 -2.17 -21.74
N HIS A 290 14.39 -1.50 -22.74
CA HIS A 290 13.75 -2.10 -23.92
C HIS A 290 12.72 -3.18 -23.59
N LEU A 291 11.87 -2.94 -22.57
CA LEU A 291 10.89 -3.91 -22.07
C LEU A 291 9.83 -4.28 -23.11
N GLU A 292 9.63 -3.45 -24.12
CA GLU A 292 8.78 -3.73 -25.29
C GLU A 292 9.20 -5.01 -26.02
N ARG A 293 10.50 -5.34 -26.03
CA ARG A 293 11.03 -6.53 -26.70
C ARG A 293 10.68 -7.82 -25.97
N LYS A 294 10.36 -7.74 -24.68
CA LYS A 294 10.03 -8.87 -23.79
C LYS A 294 8.51 -9.09 -23.63
N VAL A 295 7.68 -8.36 -24.37
CA VAL A 295 6.22 -8.45 -24.28
C VAL A 295 5.72 -9.88 -24.51
N MET A 296 6.26 -10.57 -25.52
CA MET A 296 5.93 -11.97 -25.81
C MET A 296 6.36 -12.90 -24.67
N ASP A 297 7.55 -12.68 -24.12
CA ASP A 297 8.05 -13.45 -22.97
C ASP A 297 7.11 -13.30 -21.77
N TYR A 298 6.62 -12.08 -21.49
CA TYR A 298 5.67 -11.86 -20.38
C TYR A 298 4.31 -12.52 -20.60
N LEU A 299 3.82 -12.52 -21.84
CA LEU A 299 2.57 -13.20 -22.19
C LEU A 299 2.70 -14.71 -21.95
N LEU A 300 3.78 -15.30 -22.46
CA LEU A 300 4.04 -16.74 -22.41
C LEU A 300 4.59 -17.23 -21.07
N TYR A 301 5.06 -16.33 -20.21
CA TYR A 301 5.65 -16.67 -18.92
C TYR A 301 4.73 -17.59 -18.11
N GLY A 302 5.25 -18.77 -17.76
CA GLY A 302 4.56 -19.79 -16.97
C GLY A 302 3.46 -20.55 -17.71
N PHE A 303 3.40 -20.45 -19.04
CA PHE A 303 2.64 -21.35 -19.92
C PHE A 303 3.54 -22.27 -20.73
N LEU A 304 4.73 -21.78 -21.09
CA LEU A 304 5.79 -22.57 -21.72
C LEU A 304 6.84 -22.81 -20.64
N ASP A 305 6.92 -24.06 -20.16
CA ASP A 305 8.02 -24.55 -19.33
C ASP A 305 9.17 -25.06 -20.22
#